data_AF-A0A9N9YGQ3-F1
#
_entry.id   AF-A0A9N9YGQ3-F1
#
_cell.length_a   1.000
_cell.length_b   1.000
_cell.length_c   1.000
_cell.angle_alpha   90.00
_cell.angle_beta   90.00
_cell.angle_gamma   90.00
#
_symmetry.space_group_name_H-M   'P 1'
#
loop_
_entity.id
_entity.type
_entity.pdbx_description
1 polymer ?
#
loop_
_entity_poly.entity_id
_entity_poly.type
_entity_poly.pdbx_seq_one_letter_code
_entity_poly.pdbx_strand_id
1 'polypeptide(L)'
;MSVTDEQGMRADQIYRPLDFSKNEIRLIEFEDDGGDREDPLRLNLHHVSLDDWDPEFVTLRNQNPSVNILKLAQAEENEIFNWGRYTCLSYTRRDFEGEKATIFINGVATPVDKYLEHAMRDTAFSEYVPQLWVDALCINHADTFDRNQHLLRRKAIFGHAWRIVACVYDKEELTDYELDYTFADFPWANLENCDWIMTNLGRQVLEEALGARHRNWGAAEQQDERIRRDLSKDDFALMFDEHLGVPWRKHRESNSGDEDWHEPETCNVRFLDLVQSELLRLLEKEYWSRLETIQELTENPDQTLLVWKGWMGEPIPFPFFLALGDILLNLHKHEKPADPKLWKKLKHKLDLWKFIARKKELETATGGTERLDNVGVKELNSLVARASCSFPQDRVYAILGLFPPSISGAVTVDYSQDAAVTAAQFRSVVPGWNCNRLKPRSDSDDE
;
A
#
# COMPACT_ATOMS: atom_id res chain seq x y z
N MET A 1 30.76 -20.51 18.33
CA MET A 1 29.38 -20.04 18.55
C MET A 1 28.77 -19.83 17.18
N SER A 2 27.61 -20.43 16.91
CA SER A 2 26.98 -20.33 15.60
C SER A 2 26.23 -18.99 15.47
N VAL A 3 26.09 -18.46 14.26
CA VAL A 3 25.34 -17.21 13.99
C VAL A 3 23.89 -17.28 14.50
N THR A 4 23.32 -18.49 14.56
CA THR A 4 22.02 -18.79 15.17
C THR A 4 21.99 -18.62 16.69
N ASP A 5 23.11 -18.86 17.39
CA ASP A 5 23.20 -18.65 18.84
C ASP A 5 23.29 -17.15 19.19
N GLU A 6 23.94 -16.34 18.35
CA GLU A 6 24.05 -14.88 18.55
C GLU A 6 22.72 -14.14 18.29
N GLN A 7 21.92 -14.57 17.31
CA GLN A 7 20.58 -14.02 17.07
C GLN A 7 19.60 -14.36 18.20
N GLY A 8 19.67 -15.58 18.74
CA GLY A 8 18.85 -15.99 19.89
C GLY A 8 19.19 -15.23 21.18
N MET A 9 20.49 -15.07 21.50
CA MET A 9 20.91 -14.34 22.71
C MET A 9 20.56 -12.84 22.70
N ARG A 10 20.49 -12.19 21.52
CA ARG A 10 20.04 -10.79 21.43
C ARG A 10 18.52 -10.66 21.50
N ALA A 11 17.77 -11.64 21.03
CA ALA A 11 16.30 -11.62 21.10
C ALA A 11 15.82 -11.58 22.56
N ASP A 12 16.41 -12.36 23.47
CA ASP A 12 16.08 -12.35 24.90
C ASP A 12 16.42 -11.02 25.60
N GLN A 13 17.32 -10.23 25.02
CA GLN A 13 17.70 -8.90 25.54
C GLN A 13 16.74 -7.80 25.06
N ILE A 14 16.09 -8.00 23.91
CA ILE A 14 15.20 -7.02 23.29
C ILE A 14 13.74 -7.29 23.69
N TYR A 15 13.32 -8.56 23.68
CA TYR A 15 11.92 -8.94 23.79
C TYR A 15 11.55 -9.42 25.19
N ARG A 16 10.59 -8.72 25.81
CA ARG A 16 9.73 -9.31 26.85
C ARG A 16 8.55 -10.06 26.19
N PRO A 17 8.15 -11.25 26.68
CA PRO A 17 6.94 -11.93 26.23
C PRO A 17 5.69 -11.03 26.31
N LEU A 18 4.78 -11.19 25.34
CA LEU A 18 3.48 -10.51 25.32
C LEU A 18 2.49 -11.18 26.28
N ASP A 19 1.69 -10.37 26.99
CA ASP A 19 0.50 -10.84 27.68
C ASP A 19 -0.71 -10.86 26.72
N PHE A 20 -0.88 -11.97 26.01
CA PHE A 20 -1.99 -12.13 25.06
C PHE A 20 -3.37 -12.05 25.73
N SER A 21 -3.48 -12.30 27.04
CA SER A 21 -4.74 -12.17 27.78
C SER A 21 -5.20 -10.72 27.94
N LYS A 22 -4.28 -9.77 27.80
CA LYS A 22 -4.52 -8.32 27.82
C LYS A 22 -4.47 -7.69 26.44
N ASN A 23 -4.47 -8.51 25.38
CA ASN A 23 -4.34 -8.03 24.01
C ASN A 23 -3.10 -7.11 23.83
N GLU A 24 -1.98 -7.44 24.49
CA GLU A 24 -0.74 -6.65 24.40
C GLU A 24 -0.10 -6.76 23.01
N ILE A 25 0.39 -5.66 22.45
CA ILE A 25 1.26 -5.60 21.27
C ILE A 25 2.56 -4.89 21.63
N ARG A 26 3.57 -5.02 20.76
CA ARG A 26 4.77 -4.19 20.83
C ARG A 26 4.69 -3.06 19.80
N LEU A 27 5.16 -1.89 20.17
CA LEU A 27 5.32 -0.74 19.28
C LEU A 27 6.75 -0.22 19.42
N ILE A 28 7.28 0.34 18.34
CA ILE A 28 8.55 1.07 18.35
C ILE A 28 8.28 2.58 18.33
N GLU A 29 9.06 3.30 19.12
CA GLU A 29 9.09 4.77 19.17
C GLU A 29 10.51 5.22 18.83
N PHE A 30 10.67 6.28 18.05
CA PHE A 30 11.99 6.81 17.72
C PHE A 30 12.52 7.62 18.92
N GLU A 31 13.79 7.44 19.31
CA GLU A 31 14.41 8.21 20.41
C GLU A 31 14.59 9.70 20.06
N ASP A 32 14.76 9.97 18.78
CA ASP A 32 14.92 11.27 18.15
C ASP A 32 14.01 11.36 16.91
N ASP A 33 13.93 12.53 16.30
CA ASP A 33 13.19 12.80 15.06
C ASP A 33 13.81 12.13 13.80
N GLY A 34 14.62 11.07 13.99
CA GLY A 34 15.27 10.31 12.93
C GLY A 34 16.73 10.69 12.66
N GLY A 35 17.30 11.60 13.46
CA GLY A 35 18.72 12.00 13.42
C GLY A 35 19.19 12.51 12.05
N ASP A 36 20.50 12.79 11.91
CA ASP A 36 21.08 12.93 10.58
C ASP A 36 20.87 11.63 9.79
N ARG A 37 20.63 11.71 8.47
CA ARG A 37 20.35 10.53 7.62
C ARG A 37 21.45 9.47 7.65
N GLU A 38 22.65 9.82 8.09
CA GLU A 38 23.79 8.91 8.23
C GLU A 38 23.87 8.23 9.61
N ASP A 39 23.20 8.77 10.62
CA ASP A 39 23.24 8.23 11.99
C ASP A 39 22.33 7.00 12.12
N PRO A 40 22.78 5.91 12.76
CA PRO A 40 21.95 4.74 13.01
C PRO A 40 20.63 5.08 13.72
N LEU A 41 19.50 4.54 13.23
CA LEU A 41 18.21 4.70 13.91
C LEU A 41 18.27 4.16 15.35
N ARG A 42 17.74 4.95 16.28
CA ARG A 42 17.61 4.61 17.70
C ARG A 42 16.14 4.54 18.07
N LEU A 43 15.73 3.41 18.62
CA LEU A 43 14.34 3.06 18.85
C LEU A 43 14.15 2.53 20.26
N ASN A 44 13.01 2.88 20.85
CA ASN A 44 12.50 2.24 22.05
C ASN A 44 11.39 1.26 21.69
N LEU A 45 11.41 0.06 22.28
CA LEU A 45 10.36 -0.95 22.10
C LEU A 45 9.47 -0.98 23.33
N HIS A 46 8.19 -0.64 23.16
CA HIS A 46 7.18 -0.53 24.21
C HIS A 46 6.13 -1.64 24.10
N HIS A 47 5.51 -1.98 25.22
CA HIS A 47 4.37 -2.89 25.29
C HIS A 47 3.13 -2.09 25.64
N VAL A 48 2.10 -2.20 24.80
CA VAL A 48 0.81 -1.51 24.99
C VAL A 48 -0.34 -2.48 24.78
N SER A 49 -1.52 -2.17 25.29
CA SER A 49 -2.72 -2.99 25.08
C SER A 49 -3.64 -2.34 24.05
N LEU A 50 -4.11 -3.14 23.09
CA LEU A 50 -5.17 -2.75 22.15
C LEU A 50 -6.57 -2.69 22.81
N ASP A 51 -6.67 -3.03 24.09
CA ASP A 51 -7.89 -2.87 24.89
C ASP A 51 -7.83 -1.65 25.82
N ASP A 52 -6.71 -0.93 25.85
CA ASP A 52 -6.51 0.29 26.66
C ASP A 52 -7.02 1.54 25.91
N TRP A 53 -8.32 1.53 25.61
CA TRP A 53 -9.01 2.57 24.87
C TRP A 53 -9.08 3.88 25.66
N ASP A 54 -8.98 5.00 24.95
CA ASP A 54 -9.20 6.33 25.53
C ASP A 54 -10.65 6.47 26.08
N PRO A 55 -10.86 6.99 27.31
CA PRO A 55 -12.18 7.15 27.91
C PRO A 55 -13.16 8.02 27.10
N GLU A 56 -12.68 9.06 26.42
CA GLU A 56 -13.51 9.91 25.57
C GLU A 56 -13.93 9.15 24.31
N PHE A 57 -13.00 8.41 23.69
CA PHE A 57 -13.30 7.50 22.58
C PHE A 57 -14.35 6.45 22.96
N VAL A 58 -14.20 5.80 24.14
CA VAL A 58 -15.18 4.82 24.64
C VAL A 58 -16.55 5.47 24.86
N THR A 59 -16.57 6.68 25.41
CA THR A 59 -17.81 7.43 25.64
C THR A 59 -18.51 7.74 24.31
N LEU A 60 -17.78 8.23 23.32
CA LEU A 60 -18.30 8.53 21.98
C LEU A 60 -18.83 7.27 21.28
N ARG A 61 -18.09 6.16 21.38
CA ARG A 61 -18.49 4.84 20.86
C ARG A 61 -19.78 4.33 21.49
N ASN A 62 -19.90 4.43 22.81
CA ASN A 62 -21.09 3.98 23.53
C ASN A 62 -22.34 4.84 23.22
N GLN A 63 -22.14 6.14 22.96
CA GLN A 63 -23.24 7.04 22.57
C GLN A 63 -23.71 6.81 21.13
N ASN A 64 -22.88 6.22 20.27
CA ASN A 64 -23.15 6.05 18.84
C ASN A 64 -22.97 4.59 18.37
N PRO A 65 -23.71 3.61 18.92
CA PRO A 65 -23.46 2.18 18.69
C PRO A 65 -23.67 1.71 17.24
N SER A 66 -24.38 2.50 16.42
CA SER A 66 -24.62 2.21 15.00
C SER A 66 -23.61 2.88 14.06
N VAL A 67 -22.67 3.66 14.61
CA VAL A 67 -21.65 4.38 13.84
C VAL A 67 -20.30 3.72 14.09
N ASN A 68 -19.49 3.60 13.04
CA ASN A 68 -18.12 3.14 13.19
C ASN A 68 -17.24 4.28 13.75
N ILE A 69 -17.31 4.48 15.07
CA ILE A 69 -16.57 5.55 15.77
C ILE A 69 -15.06 5.39 15.61
N LEU A 70 -14.54 4.16 15.46
CA LEU A 70 -13.12 3.94 15.16
C LEU A 70 -12.71 4.61 13.85
N LYS A 71 -13.47 4.40 12.77
CA LYS A 71 -13.22 5.04 11.46
C LYS A 71 -13.30 6.57 11.52
N LEU A 72 -14.26 7.10 12.29
CA LEU A 72 -14.38 8.55 12.48
C LEU A 72 -13.21 9.13 13.27
N ALA A 73 -12.85 8.51 14.40
CA ALA A 73 -11.72 8.96 15.22
C ALA A 73 -10.40 8.92 14.43
N GLN A 74 -10.21 7.91 13.58
CA GLN A 74 -9.06 7.85 12.67
C GLN A 74 -9.04 9.03 11.68
N ALA A 75 -10.18 9.35 11.08
CA ALA A 75 -10.31 10.43 10.11
C ALA A 75 -10.19 11.84 10.73
N GLU A 76 -10.65 12.00 11.96
CA GLU A 76 -10.57 13.25 12.74
C GLU A 76 -9.27 13.37 13.54
N GLU A 77 -8.36 12.40 13.42
CA GLU A 77 -7.07 12.38 14.11
C GLU A 77 -7.17 12.40 15.65
N ASN A 78 -8.26 11.89 16.19
CA ASN A 78 -8.47 11.78 17.64
C ASN A 78 -7.60 10.68 18.25
N GLU A 79 -7.28 10.80 19.53
CA GLU A 79 -6.64 9.72 20.28
C GLU A 79 -7.61 8.53 20.41
N ILE A 80 -7.11 7.33 20.11
CA ILE A 80 -7.91 6.08 20.12
C ILE A 80 -7.62 5.31 21.41
N PHE A 81 -6.38 5.37 21.89
CA PHE A 81 -5.89 4.68 23.07
C PHE A 81 -5.34 5.68 24.10
N ASN A 82 -5.33 5.29 25.38
CA ASN A 82 -4.74 6.11 26.46
C ASN A 82 -3.25 6.42 26.25
N TRP A 83 -2.55 5.57 25.50
CA TRP A 83 -1.15 5.70 25.15
C TRP A 83 -0.94 6.36 23.77
N GLY A 84 -2.01 6.84 23.12
CA GLY A 84 -1.96 7.60 21.88
C GLY A 84 -2.41 6.82 20.63
N ARG A 85 -1.70 7.06 19.52
CA ARG A 85 -1.97 6.49 18.20
C ARG A 85 -0.74 5.72 17.70
N TYR A 86 -0.94 4.83 16.75
CA TYR A 86 0.17 4.14 16.09
C TYR A 86 -0.08 3.94 14.59
N THR A 87 1.01 3.82 13.85
CA THR A 87 1.03 3.54 12.41
C THR A 87 1.51 2.12 12.18
N CYS A 88 0.95 1.41 11.20
CA CYS A 88 1.51 0.15 10.72
C CYS A 88 2.36 0.39 9.47
N LEU A 89 3.57 -0.18 9.44
CA LEU A 89 4.40 -0.21 8.24
C LEU A 89 4.10 -1.47 7.42
N SER A 90 3.70 -1.30 6.17
CA SER A 90 3.57 -2.36 5.17
C SER A 90 4.65 -2.18 4.12
N TYR A 91 5.54 -3.16 4.00
CA TYR A 91 6.71 -3.07 3.14
C TYR A 91 7.13 -4.45 2.63
N THR A 92 7.85 -4.51 1.52
CA THR A 92 8.37 -5.77 1.00
C THR A 92 9.57 -6.25 1.82
N ARG A 93 9.36 -7.30 2.62
CA ARG A 93 10.47 -8.00 3.27
C ARG A 93 11.29 -8.72 2.22
N ARG A 94 12.58 -8.39 2.13
CA ARG A 94 13.51 -9.05 1.22
C ARG A 94 14.50 -9.90 2.01
N ASP A 95 14.63 -11.17 1.62
CA ASP A 95 15.62 -12.09 2.15
C ASP A 95 16.96 -11.81 1.47
N PHE A 96 17.61 -10.71 1.83
CA PHE A 96 18.92 -10.40 1.25
C PHE A 96 20.05 -11.16 1.95
N GLU A 97 20.81 -11.92 1.15
CA GLU A 97 22.21 -12.27 1.40
C GLU A 97 23.17 -11.05 1.26
N GLY A 98 22.69 -9.80 1.19
CA GLY A 98 23.56 -8.63 0.98
C GLY A 98 22.97 -7.31 1.47
N GLU A 99 23.71 -6.63 2.34
CA GLU A 99 23.46 -5.32 2.99
C GLU A 99 22.47 -5.32 4.18
N LYS A 100 23.03 -5.28 5.39
CA LYS A 100 22.31 -5.00 6.63
C LYS A 100 22.66 -3.60 7.14
N ALA A 101 21.67 -2.90 7.66
CA ALA A 101 21.88 -1.70 8.46
C ALA A 101 21.89 -2.10 9.94
N THR A 102 22.68 -1.40 10.76
CA THR A 102 22.62 -1.56 12.22
C THR A 102 21.74 -0.47 12.78
N ILE A 103 20.72 -0.86 13.53
CA ILE A 103 19.88 0.03 14.33
C ILE A 103 20.06 -0.30 15.81
N PHE A 104 19.60 0.56 16.71
CA PHE A 104 19.62 0.32 18.15
C PHE A 104 18.20 0.23 18.68
N ILE A 105 17.86 -0.88 19.32
CA ILE A 105 16.55 -1.07 19.98
C ILE A 105 16.80 -1.19 21.47
N ASN A 106 16.27 -0.25 22.27
CA ASN A 106 16.56 -0.15 23.71
C ASN A 106 18.08 -0.17 23.99
N GLY A 107 18.87 0.50 23.13
CA GLY A 107 20.34 0.50 23.19
C GLY A 107 21.05 -0.78 22.69
N VAL A 108 20.32 -1.82 22.28
CA VAL A 108 20.89 -3.07 21.75
C VAL A 108 21.08 -2.98 20.24
N ALA A 109 22.33 -3.12 19.77
CA ALA A 109 22.65 -3.14 18.35
C ALA A 109 21.98 -4.34 17.65
N THR A 110 21.09 -4.03 16.70
CA THR A 110 20.23 -5.00 16.02
C THR A 110 20.41 -4.86 14.51
N PRO A 111 20.85 -5.91 13.81
CA PRO A 111 20.96 -5.88 12.36
C PRO A 111 19.56 -6.00 11.73
N VAL A 112 19.24 -5.07 10.84
CA VAL A 112 18.01 -5.08 10.04
C VAL A 112 18.32 -5.05 8.55
N ASP A 113 17.34 -5.43 7.75
CA ASP A 113 17.44 -5.25 6.31
C ASP A 113 17.54 -3.76 5.96
N LYS A 114 18.40 -3.39 5.01
CA LYS A 114 18.58 -1.99 4.61
C LYS A 114 17.30 -1.40 4.01
N TYR A 115 16.47 -2.21 3.36
CA TYR A 115 15.17 -1.75 2.87
C TYR A 115 14.21 -1.43 4.02
N LEU A 116 14.22 -2.22 5.10
CA LEU A 116 13.44 -1.92 6.30
C LEU A 116 13.92 -0.63 6.96
N GLU A 117 15.23 -0.46 7.11
CA GLU A 117 15.80 0.77 7.69
C GLU A 117 15.41 2.01 6.88
N HIS A 118 15.48 1.94 5.56
CA HIS A 118 15.06 3.03 4.67
C HIS A 118 13.56 3.32 4.74
N ALA A 119 12.73 2.26 4.74
CA ALA A 119 11.28 2.40 4.89
C ALA A 119 10.88 3.01 6.24
N MET A 120 11.60 2.66 7.31
CA MET A 120 11.40 3.28 8.61
C MET A 120 11.80 4.75 8.61
N ARG A 121 12.89 5.13 7.92
CA ARG A 121 13.25 6.55 7.75
C ARG A 121 12.19 7.34 7.01
N ASP A 122 11.79 6.87 5.83
CA ASP A 122 10.75 7.54 5.03
C ASP A 122 9.44 7.68 5.82
N THR A 123 9.17 6.73 6.72
CA THR A 123 8.02 6.80 7.65
C THR A 123 8.26 7.80 8.79
N ALA A 124 9.47 7.82 9.37
CA ALA A 124 9.83 8.68 10.51
C ALA A 124 9.89 10.17 10.16
N PHE A 125 10.28 10.51 8.93
CA PHE A 125 10.34 11.90 8.45
C PHE A 125 8.96 12.56 8.28
N SER A 126 7.89 11.79 8.41
CA SER A 126 6.55 12.33 8.49
C SER A 126 6.32 12.86 9.91
N GLU A 127 5.96 14.15 10.08
CA GLU A 127 5.60 14.80 11.38
C GLU A 127 4.48 14.09 12.17
N TYR A 128 3.99 12.98 11.64
CA TYR A 128 2.76 12.32 12.00
C TYR A 128 2.98 10.93 12.62
N VAL A 129 4.21 10.43 12.83
CA VAL A 129 4.42 9.06 13.32
C VAL A 129 4.84 9.03 14.80
N PRO A 130 3.90 9.01 15.76
CA PRO A 130 4.24 8.93 17.18
C PRO A 130 4.79 7.55 17.56
N GLN A 131 4.18 6.48 17.03
CA GLN A 131 4.54 5.10 17.33
C GLN A 131 4.33 4.24 16.09
N LEU A 132 5.24 3.29 15.84
CA LEU A 132 5.24 2.46 14.64
C LEU A 132 5.12 0.98 15.03
N TRP A 133 4.28 0.25 14.31
CA TRP A 133 4.22 -1.20 14.32
C TRP A 133 4.84 -1.73 13.04
N VAL A 134 5.89 -2.55 13.17
CA VAL A 134 6.52 -3.23 12.03
C VAL A 134 6.74 -4.69 12.38
N ASP A 135 6.31 -5.59 11.50
CA ASP A 135 6.29 -7.02 11.77
C ASP A 135 7.68 -7.59 12.07
N ALA A 136 8.73 -7.09 11.43
CA ALA A 136 10.11 -7.52 11.65
C ALA A 136 10.65 -7.22 13.06
N LEU A 137 10.14 -6.18 13.74
CA LEU A 137 10.65 -5.73 15.05
C LEU A 137 9.64 -5.84 16.20
N CYS A 138 8.35 -5.87 15.90
CA CYS A 138 7.30 -5.98 16.92
C CYS A 138 6.94 -7.44 17.24
N ILE A 139 7.33 -8.37 16.36
CA ILE A 139 7.14 -9.81 16.51
C ILE A 139 8.48 -10.44 16.91
N ASN A 140 8.49 -11.23 17.99
CA ASN A 140 9.65 -12.06 18.28
C ASN A 140 9.70 -13.25 17.30
N HIS A 141 10.40 -13.10 16.18
CA HIS A 141 10.53 -14.15 15.16
C HIS A 141 11.24 -15.42 15.65
N ALA A 142 11.96 -15.35 16.78
CA ALA A 142 12.57 -16.52 17.42
C ALA A 142 11.57 -17.35 18.25
N ASP A 143 10.44 -16.74 18.67
CA ASP A 143 9.38 -17.42 19.40
C ASP A 143 8.24 -17.83 18.46
N THR A 144 8.10 -19.14 18.23
CA THR A 144 7.05 -19.68 17.37
C THR A 144 5.64 -19.42 17.92
N PHE A 145 5.47 -19.39 19.25
CA PHE A 145 4.18 -19.08 19.85
C PHE A 145 3.79 -17.63 19.55
N ASP A 146 4.73 -16.69 19.75
CA ASP A 146 4.53 -15.27 19.44
C ASP A 146 4.14 -15.08 17.96
N ARG A 147 4.95 -15.64 17.04
CA ARG A 147 4.68 -15.60 15.59
C ARG A 147 3.29 -16.12 15.22
N ASN A 148 2.86 -17.24 15.79
CA ASN A 148 1.56 -17.84 15.48
C ASN A 148 0.40 -16.98 16.01
N GLN A 149 0.54 -16.42 17.21
CA GLN A 149 -0.47 -15.52 17.79
C GLN A 149 -0.63 -14.23 16.98
N HIS A 150 0.46 -13.70 16.41
CA HIS A 150 0.40 -12.48 15.61
C HIS A 150 -0.46 -12.60 14.35
N LEU A 151 -0.49 -13.74 13.67
CA LEU A 151 -1.31 -13.94 12.47
C LEU A 151 -2.80 -13.81 12.75
N LEU A 152 -3.24 -14.31 13.90
CA LEU A 152 -4.63 -14.18 14.35
C LEU A 152 -4.99 -12.74 14.70
N ARG A 153 -3.99 -11.92 15.05
CA ARG A 153 -4.16 -10.55 15.54
C ARG A 153 -3.90 -9.48 14.50
N ARG A 154 -3.34 -9.82 13.34
CA ARG A 154 -3.09 -8.88 12.22
C ARG A 154 -4.32 -8.06 11.85
N LYS A 155 -5.51 -8.68 11.88
CA LYS A 155 -6.77 -7.98 11.66
C LYS A 155 -6.92 -6.77 12.59
N ALA A 156 -6.84 -7.00 13.89
CA ALA A 156 -6.99 -5.95 14.90
C ALA A 156 -5.84 -4.94 14.83
N ILE A 157 -4.60 -5.43 14.64
CA ILE A 157 -3.41 -4.57 14.55
C ILE A 157 -3.51 -3.59 13.38
N PHE A 158 -3.82 -4.04 12.16
CA PHE A 158 -3.95 -3.13 11.02
C PHE A 158 -5.27 -2.34 11.05
N GLY A 159 -6.37 -2.97 11.48
CA GLY A 159 -7.69 -2.32 11.54
C GLY A 159 -7.79 -1.21 12.59
N HIS A 160 -7.08 -1.33 13.71
CA HIS A 160 -7.05 -0.30 14.76
C HIS A 160 -5.92 0.73 14.59
N ALA A 161 -4.97 0.48 13.67
CA ALA A 161 -3.91 1.45 13.40
C ALA A 161 -4.53 2.78 12.99
N TRP A 162 -3.93 3.89 13.42
CA TRP A 162 -4.35 5.21 12.97
C TRP A 162 -4.16 5.33 11.45
N ARG A 163 -3.01 4.87 10.95
CA ARG A 163 -2.69 4.79 9.52
C ARG A 163 -1.90 3.54 9.17
N ILE A 164 -1.94 3.19 7.89
CA ILE A 164 -1.03 2.21 7.28
C ILE A 164 -0.13 2.98 6.30
N VAL A 165 1.18 2.87 6.46
CA VAL A 165 2.15 3.38 5.48
C VAL A 165 2.59 2.20 4.62
N ALA A 166 2.21 2.23 3.35
CA ALA A 166 2.57 1.21 2.36
C ALA A 166 3.74 1.71 1.50
N CYS A 167 4.93 1.15 1.71
CA CYS A 167 6.12 1.48 0.92
C CYS A 167 6.12 0.69 -0.40
N VAL A 168 5.91 1.40 -1.51
CA VAL A 168 5.72 0.83 -2.86
C VAL A 168 6.86 1.25 -3.80
N TYR A 169 8.10 1.00 -3.38
CA TYR A 169 9.31 1.25 -4.19
C TYR A 169 10.26 0.04 -4.13
N ASP A 170 11.08 -0.10 -5.17
CA ASP A 170 12.05 -1.18 -5.36
C ASP A 170 13.47 -0.78 -4.93
N LYS A 171 14.44 -1.70 -5.05
CA LYS A 171 15.81 -1.49 -4.53
C LYS A 171 16.55 -0.44 -5.35
N GLU A 172 16.29 -0.42 -6.64
CA GLU A 172 16.86 0.50 -7.62
C GLU A 172 16.49 1.96 -7.30
N GLU A 173 15.40 2.16 -6.56
CA GLU A 173 14.92 3.48 -6.10
C GLU A 173 15.49 3.86 -4.71
N LEU A 174 16.31 2.99 -4.08
CA LEU A 174 17.02 3.28 -2.83
C LEU A 174 18.38 3.95 -3.09
N THR A 175 18.95 3.76 -4.27
CA THR A 175 20.23 4.34 -4.68
C THR A 175 19.98 5.70 -5.33
N ASP A 176 20.63 6.73 -4.79
CA ASP A 176 20.78 8.07 -5.35
C ASP A 176 19.61 9.06 -5.13
N TYR A 177 19.71 9.79 -4.01
CA TYR A 177 19.13 11.14 -3.88
C TYR A 177 19.93 12.20 -4.68
N GLU A 178 20.99 11.80 -5.40
CA GLU A 178 21.84 12.65 -6.26
C GLU A 178 21.58 12.43 -7.76
N LEU A 179 20.39 11.95 -8.15
CA LEU A 179 20.03 11.95 -9.56
C LEU A 179 19.62 13.36 -9.97
N ASP A 180 20.47 13.98 -10.79
CA ASP A 180 20.24 15.22 -11.54
C ASP A 180 19.10 14.96 -12.55
N TYR A 181 17.87 14.84 -12.05
CA TYR A 181 16.69 14.53 -12.85
C TYR A 181 16.42 15.70 -13.80
N THR A 182 16.53 15.45 -15.11
CA THR A 182 15.93 16.35 -16.09
C THR A 182 14.42 16.20 -16.02
N PHE A 183 13.67 17.28 -16.31
CA PHE A 183 12.21 17.35 -16.15
C PHE A 183 11.41 16.25 -16.90
N ALA A 184 12.04 15.52 -17.82
CA ALA A 184 11.48 14.40 -18.57
C ALA A 184 11.57 13.04 -17.84
N ASP A 185 12.26 12.97 -16.70
CA ASP A 185 12.56 11.72 -15.98
C ASP A 185 11.69 11.49 -14.73
N PHE A 186 10.74 12.37 -14.41
CA PHE A 186 9.89 12.24 -13.22
C PHE A 186 8.88 11.10 -13.39
N PRO A 187 9.11 9.94 -12.76
CA PRO A 187 8.08 8.92 -12.73
C PRO A 187 6.94 9.44 -11.85
N TRP A 188 5.71 9.05 -12.15
CA TRP A 188 4.50 9.33 -11.34
C TRP A 188 3.86 10.72 -11.46
N ALA A 189 4.42 11.66 -12.23
CA ALA A 189 3.86 13.01 -12.37
C ALA A 189 2.39 13.01 -12.86
N ASN A 190 1.99 12.06 -13.73
CA ASN A 190 0.60 11.98 -14.18
C ASN A 190 -0.33 11.42 -13.10
N LEU A 191 0.15 10.53 -12.23
CA LEU A 191 -0.59 10.08 -11.06
C LEU A 191 -0.74 11.18 -9.99
N GLU A 192 0.33 11.94 -9.73
CA GLU A 192 0.30 13.11 -8.83
C GLU A 192 -0.69 14.18 -9.35
N ASN A 193 -0.69 14.43 -10.66
CA ASN A 193 -1.67 15.29 -11.32
C ASN A 193 -3.10 14.78 -11.14
N CYS A 194 -3.33 13.47 -11.27
CA CYS A 194 -4.65 12.89 -11.05
C CYS A 194 -5.13 13.06 -9.61
N ASP A 195 -4.24 12.87 -8.63
CA ASP A 195 -4.54 13.07 -7.22
C ASP A 195 -4.86 14.54 -6.92
N TRP A 196 -4.04 15.46 -7.42
CA TRP A 196 -4.29 16.89 -7.29
C TRP A 196 -5.64 17.29 -7.90
N ILE A 197 -5.97 16.80 -9.10
CA ILE A 197 -7.28 17.08 -9.74
C ILE A 197 -8.41 16.51 -8.88
N MET A 198 -8.27 15.27 -8.39
CA MET A 198 -9.30 14.64 -7.56
C MET A 198 -9.54 15.41 -6.27
N THR A 199 -8.47 15.84 -5.61
CA THR A 199 -8.48 16.54 -4.32
C THR A 199 -8.99 17.97 -4.45
N ASN A 200 -8.53 18.73 -5.46
CA ASN A 200 -8.81 20.16 -5.58
C ASN A 200 -10.00 20.49 -6.49
N LEU A 201 -10.21 19.70 -7.55
CA LEU A 201 -11.26 19.94 -8.55
C LEU A 201 -12.40 18.92 -8.49
N GLY A 202 -12.18 17.78 -7.83
CA GLY A 202 -13.18 16.75 -7.59
C GLY A 202 -13.19 15.65 -8.64
N ARG A 203 -13.75 14.50 -8.24
CA ARG A 203 -13.84 13.28 -9.05
C ARG A 203 -14.43 13.48 -10.44
N GLN A 204 -15.47 14.31 -10.59
CA GLN A 204 -16.09 14.55 -11.89
C GLN A 204 -15.10 15.17 -12.89
N VAL A 205 -14.26 16.11 -12.44
CA VAL A 205 -13.28 16.77 -13.32
C VAL A 205 -12.22 15.76 -13.76
N LEU A 206 -11.79 14.87 -12.86
CA LEU A 206 -10.88 13.78 -13.22
C LEU A 206 -11.50 12.81 -14.24
N GLU A 207 -12.76 12.42 -14.06
CA GLU A 207 -13.49 11.56 -15.01
C GLU A 207 -13.54 12.19 -16.42
N GLU A 208 -13.76 13.51 -16.50
CA GLU A 208 -13.76 14.25 -17.76
C GLU A 208 -12.35 14.36 -18.36
N ALA A 209 -11.32 14.62 -17.54
CA ALA A 209 -9.92 14.70 -17.97
C ALA A 209 -9.40 13.35 -18.52
N LEU A 210 -9.85 12.24 -17.95
CA LEU A 210 -9.51 10.88 -18.40
C LEU A 210 -10.40 10.39 -19.55
N GLY A 211 -11.41 11.16 -19.96
CA GLY A 211 -12.34 10.78 -21.02
C GLY A 211 -13.41 9.78 -20.60
N ALA A 212 -13.55 9.46 -19.31
CA ALA A 212 -14.61 8.58 -18.80
C ALA A 212 -16.02 9.21 -18.89
N ARG A 213 -16.08 10.54 -19.05
CA ARG A 213 -17.32 11.32 -19.16
C ARG A 213 -17.21 12.32 -20.31
N HIS A 214 -18.19 12.28 -21.23
CA HIS A 214 -18.27 13.25 -22.32
C HIS A 214 -18.71 14.62 -21.79
N ARG A 215 -17.81 15.61 -21.83
CA ARG A 215 -18.11 17.00 -21.47
C ARG A 215 -18.44 17.81 -22.73
N ASN A 216 -19.43 18.70 -22.64
CA ASN A 216 -19.72 19.67 -23.68
C ASN A 216 -18.92 20.96 -23.38
N TRP A 217 -17.66 20.97 -23.78
CA TRP A 217 -16.73 22.11 -23.61
C TRP A 217 -17.28 23.33 -24.37
N GLY A 218 -17.96 24.23 -23.65
CA GLY A 218 -18.64 25.39 -24.24
C GLY A 218 -19.88 25.88 -23.49
N ALA A 219 -20.48 25.08 -22.62
CA ALA A 219 -21.66 25.49 -21.83
C ALA A 219 -21.34 26.03 -20.42
N ALA A 220 -20.09 25.89 -19.95
CA ALA A 220 -19.65 26.26 -18.60
C ALA A 220 -18.36 27.12 -18.62
N GLU A 221 -18.29 28.06 -19.58
CA GLU A 221 -17.09 28.84 -19.92
C GLU A 221 -16.38 29.50 -18.72
N GLN A 222 -17.13 30.02 -17.74
CA GLN A 222 -16.56 30.63 -16.53
C GLN A 222 -15.93 29.61 -15.56
N GLN A 223 -16.50 28.41 -15.46
CA GLN A 223 -15.93 27.33 -14.66
C GLN A 223 -14.72 26.72 -15.38
N ASP A 224 -14.75 26.68 -16.71
CA ASP A 224 -13.66 26.20 -17.56
C ASP A 224 -12.47 27.17 -17.56
N GLU A 225 -12.69 28.49 -17.58
CA GLU A 225 -11.63 29.49 -17.38
C GLU A 225 -11.03 29.41 -15.98
N ARG A 226 -11.84 29.18 -14.95
CA ARG A 226 -11.35 29.00 -13.58
C ARG A 226 -10.50 27.74 -13.45
N ILE A 227 -10.99 26.60 -13.97
CA ILE A 227 -10.22 25.35 -14.01
C ILE A 227 -8.92 25.56 -14.79
N ARG A 228 -8.95 26.07 -16.03
CA ARG A 228 -7.72 26.34 -16.80
C ARG A 228 -6.75 27.26 -16.08
N ARG A 229 -7.24 28.28 -15.39
CA ARG A 229 -6.42 29.24 -14.65
C ARG A 229 -5.84 28.63 -13.39
N ASP A 230 -6.58 27.80 -12.68
CA ASP A 230 -6.10 27.11 -11.48
C ASP A 230 -5.10 26.01 -11.86
N LEU A 231 -5.31 25.35 -13.01
CA LEU A 231 -4.37 24.43 -13.66
C LEU A 231 -3.12 25.08 -14.28
N SER A 232 -3.06 26.41 -14.35
CA SER A 232 -1.93 27.15 -14.94
C SER A 232 -1.18 28.03 -13.93
N LYS A 233 -1.60 28.02 -12.66
CA LYS A 233 -1.12 28.95 -11.61
C LYS A 233 -0.10 28.34 -10.68
N ASP A 234 -0.24 27.05 -10.40
CA ASP A 234 0.77 26.26 -9.72
C ASP A 234 1.66 25.68 -10.83
N ASP A 235 2.98 25.60 -10.66
CA ASP A 235 3.94 25.11 -11.68
C ASP A 235 3.64 23.69 -12.23
N PHE A 236 2.55 23.06 -11.76
CA PHE A 236 1.73 22.05 -12.46
C PHE A 236 1.10 22.59 -13.75
N ALA A 237 1.90 23.08 -14.69
CA ALA A 237 1.47 23.09 -16.08
C ALA A 237 1.11 21.65 -16.44
N LEU A 238 -0.16 21.28 -16.28
CA LEU A 238 -0.63 20.02 -16.81
C LEU A 238 -0.24 20.05 -18.27
N MET A 239 0.63 19.12 -18.65
CA MET A 239 1.12 18.99 -20.00
C MET A 239 0.01 18.40 -20.89
N PHE A 240 -1.18 19.01 -20.83
CA PHE A 240 -2.33 18.68 -21.65
C PHE A 240 -2.11 19.08 -23.11
N ASP A 241 -1.10 19.92 -23.42
CA ASP A 241 -0.83 20.31 -24.82
C ASP A 241 0.63 20.67 -25.18
N GLU A 242 1.52 21.06 -24.26
CA GLU A 242 2.79 21.70 -24.66
C GLU A 242 4.07 20.84 -24.65
N HIS A 243 4.05 19.56 -24.25
CA HIS A 243 5.28 18.76 -24.11
C HIS A 243 5.22 17.32 -24.64
N LEU A 244 4.20 16.97 -25.43
CA LEU A 244 4.17 15.69 -26.16
C LEU A 244 5.10 15.64 -27.39
N GLY A 245 6.05 16.56 -27.50
CA GLY A 245 7.11 16.52 -28.48
C GLY A 245 8.45 16.87 -27.85
N VAL A 246 9.29 15.87 -27.57
CA VAL A 246 10.73 16.13 -27.50
C VAL A 246 11.51 14.96 -28.07
N PRO A 247 12.52 15.25 -28.90
CA PRO A 247 13.83 15.47 -28.28
C PRO A 247 14.62 16.64 -28.90
N TRP A 248 14.96 17.63 -28.08
CA TRP A 248 16.11 18.50 -28.38
C TRP A 248 17.40 17.74 -28.06
N ARG A 249 17.84 16.86 -28.96
CA ARG A 249 19.26 16.52 -29.04
C ARG A 249 19.97 17.62 -29.83
N LYS A 250 20.64 18.53 -29.13
CA LYS A 250 21.68 19.36 -29.75
C LYS A 250 22.83 18.44 -30.20
N HIS A 251 22.81 17.99 -31.45
CA HIS A 251 24.05 17.77 -32.19
C HIS A 251 24.21 18.94 -33.16
N ARG A 252 25.04 19.90 -32.77
CA ARG A 252 25.45 20.99 -33.65
C ARG A 252 26.88 20.73 -34.11
N GLU A 253 27.04 19.94 -35.16
CA GLU A 253 28.17 20.06 -36.07
C GLU A 253 27.71 19.74 -37.51
N SER A 254 27.35 20.77 -38.27
CA SER A 254 27.92 21.06 -39.60
C SER A 254 27.10 22.12 -40.33
N ASN A 255 27.83 23.03 -40.96
CA ASN A 255 27.32 24.10 -41.81
C ASN A 255 26.84 23.52 -43.15
N SER A 256 25.56 23.67 -43.45
CA SER A 256 25.10 23.97 -44.82
C SER A 256 23.62 24.33 -44.76
N GLY A 257 23.29 25.53 -45.25
CA GLY A 257 21.91 25.99 -45.35
C GLY A 257 21.13 25.15 -46.34
N ASP A 258 20.13 24.44 -45.80
CA ASP A 258 18.83 24.11 -46.36
C ASP A 258 18.22 23.09 -45.38
N GLU A 259 17.65 23.60 -44.28
CA GLU A 259 16.88 22.77 -43.35
C GLU A 259 15.42 22.76 -43.83
N ASP A 260 15.04 21.68 -44.53
CA ASP A 260 13.64 21.33 -44.76
C ASP A 260 13.00 21.07 -43.39
N TRP A 261 12.15 21.99 -42.94
CA TRP A 261 11.38 21.84 -41.70
C TRP A 261 10.28 20.79 -41.92
N HIS A 262 10.58 19.53 -41.66
CA HIS A 262 9.53 18.57 -41.35
C HIS A 262 9.05 18.83 -39.92
N GLU A 263 7.79 19.25 -39.76
CA GLU A 263 7.12 19.14 -38.45
C GLU A 263 7.26 17.69 -37.98
N PRO A 264 7.81 17.41 -36.79
CA PRO A 264 7.79 16.07 -36.24
C PRO A 264 6.34 15.62 -36.16
N GLU A 265 6.03 14.39 -36.59
CA GLU A 265 4.72 13.78 -36.36
C GLU A 265 4.42 13.88 -34.86
N THR A 266 3.49 14.77 -34.47
CA THR A 266 3.10 14.94 -33.08
C THR A 266 2.47 13.63 -32.63
N CYS A 267 3.14 12.95 -31.71
CA CYS A 267 2.56 11.78 -31.06
C CYS A 267 1.46 12.29 -30.12
N ASN A 268 0.21 12.29 -30.58
CA ASN A 268 -0.96 12.61 -29.76
C ASN A 268 -1.17 11.51 -28.70
N VAL A 269 -0.31 11.44 -27.69
CA VAL A 269 -0.47 10.53 -26.55
C VAL A 269 -1.57 11.12 -25.66
N ARG A 270 -2.63 10.37 -25.39
CA ARG A 270 -3.71 10.88 -24.52
C ARG A 270 -3.25 10.81 -23.07
N PHE A 271 -3.68 11.76 -22.24
CA PHE A 271 -3.43 11.76 -20.79
C PHE A 271 -3.82 10.43 -20.13
N LEU A 272 -4.96 9.84 -20.53
CA LEU A 272 -5.39 8.51 -20.10
C LEU A 272 -4.31 7.44 -20.34
N ASP A 273 -3.67 7.44 -21.50
CA ASP A 273 -2.69 6.41 -21.87
C ASP A 273 -1.40 6.55 -21.04
N LEU A 274 -1.00 7.78 -20.70
CA LEU A 274 0.11 8.06 -19.78
C LEU A 274 -0.21 7.59 -18.35
N VAL A 275 -1.39 7.93 -17.83
CA VAL A 275 -1.86 7.52 -16.51
C VAL A 275 -1.92 6.00 -16.40
N GLN A 276 -2.45 5.31 -17.43
CA GLN A 276 -2.49 3.85 -17.44
C GLN A 276 -1.10 3.21 -17.46
N SER A 277 -0.15 3.81 -18.19
CA SER A 277 1.23 3.36 -18.22
C SER A 277 1.92 3.52 -16.86
N GLU A 278 1.83 4.69 -16.23
CA GLU A 278 2.39 4.91 -14.89
C GLU A 278 1.74 4.00 -13.84
N LEU A 279 0.42 3.88 -13.86
CA LEU A 279 -0.30 3.01 -12.95
C LEU A 279 0.12 1.54 -13.10
N LEU A 280 0.34 1.08 -14.34
CA LEU A 280 0.84 -0.27 -14.57
C LEU A 280 2.24 -0.44 -13.98
N ARG A 281 3.16 0.51 -14.18
CA ARG A 281 4.51 0.46 -13.59
C ARG A 281 4.47 0.42 -12.06
N LEU A 282 3.58 1.20 -11.44
CA LEU A 282 3.37 1.18 -9.99
C LEU A 282 2.87 -0.20 -9.53
N LEU A 283 1.93 -0.80 -10.26
CA LEU A 283 1.33 -2.11 -9.95
C LEU A 283 2.21 -3.32 -10.34
N GLU A 284 3.29 -3.08 -11.08
CA GLU A 284 4.33 -4.07 -11.41
C GLU A 284 5.38 -4.19 -10.30
N LYS A 285 5.44 -3.23 -9.36
CA LYS A 285 6.31 -3.28 -8.18
C LYS A 285 6.08 -4.56 -7.36
N GLU A 286 7.17 -5.10 -6.80
CA GLU A 286 7.17 -6.36 -6.06
C GLU A 286 6.18 -6.36 -4.89
N TYR A 287 6.00 -5.20 -4.26
CA TYR A 287 5.04 -4.97 -3.17
C TYR A 287 3.67 -5.59 -3.45
N TRP A 288 3.10 -5.36 -4.64
CA TRP A 288 1.76 -5.83 -5.01
C TRP A 288 1.65 -7.33 -5.24
N SER A 289 2.78 -8.04 -5.33
CA SER A 289 2.78 -9.50 -5.45
C SER A 289 2.59 -10.19 -4.09
N ARG A 290 2.85 -9.51 -2.98
CA ARG A 290 2.82 -10.07 -1.63
C ARG A 290 1.41 -10.47 -1.22
N LEU A 291 1.27 -11.68 -0.70
CA LEU A 291 -0.01 -12.20 -0.24
C LEU A 291 -0.58 -11.41 0.95
N GLU A 292 0.29 -10.92 1.83
CA GLU A 292 -0.08 -10.19 3.04
C GLU A 292 -0.76 -8.86 2.72
N THR A 293 -0.39 -8.21 1.60
CA THR A 293 -0.98 -6.93 1.19
C THR A 293 -2.49 -7.02 0.98
N ILE A 294 -2.99 -8.20 0.64
CA ILE A 294 -4.43 -8.43 0.50
C ILE A 294 -5.13 -8.12 1.83
N GLN A 295 -4.66 -8.67 2.95
CA GLN A 295 -5.28 -8.41 4.23
C GLN A 295 -4.90 -7.01 4.74
N GLU A 296 -3.61 -6.65 4.73
CA GLU A 296 -3.11 -5.38 5.26
C GLU A 296 -3.87 -4.18 4.69
N LEU A 297 -4.01 -4.09 3.35
CA LEU A 297 -4.71 -2.99 2.70
C LEU A 297 -6.24 -3.08 2.83
N THR A 298 -6.80 -4.26 3.07
CA THR A 298 -8.24 -4.45 3.23
C THR A 298 -8.72 -4.05 4.63
N GLU A 299 -7.88 -4.12 5.66
CA GLU A 299 -8.29 -3.80 7.04
C GLU A 299 -8.49 -2.31 7.29
N ASN A 300 -7.61 -1.45 6.75
CA ASN A 300 -7.75 0.00 6.93
C ASN A 300 -7.49 0.85 5.67
N PRO A 301 -8.21 0.59 4.56
CA PRO A 301 -7.95 1.24 3.27
C PRO A 301 -8.14 2.76 3.28
N ASP A 302 -8.98 3.30 4.17
CA ASP A 302 -9.27 4.73 4.25
C ASP A 302 -8.14 5.54 4.86
N GLN A 303 -7.30 4.88 5.67
CA GLN A 303 -6.17 5.49 6.37
C GLN A 303 -4.83 4.94 5.87
N THR A 304 -4.84 4.27 4.72
CA THR A 304 -3.61 3.81 4.07
C THR A 304 -3.03 4.94 3.21
N LEU A 305 -1.74 5.22 3.37
CA LEU A 305 -0.94 6.09 2.52
C LEU A 305 0.04 5.24 1.72
N LEU A 306 0.18 5.53 0.42
CA LEU A 306 1.19 4.90 -0.42
C LEU A 306 2.39 5.83 -0.52
N VAL A 307 3.55 5.32 -0.11
CA VAL A 307 4.82 6.02 -0.21
C VAL A 307 5.58 5.44 -1.40
N TRP A 308 5.99 6.31 -2.31
CA TRP A 308 6.88 6.01 -3.43
C TRP A 308 7.94 7.09 -3.55
N LYS A 309 8.97 6.85 -4.37
CA LYS A 309 10.01 7.84 -4.67
C LYS A 309 9.55 8.78 -5.79
N GLY A 310 8.59 9.64 -5.45
CA GLY A 310 8.00 10.64 -6.35
C GLY A 310 8.74 11.96 -6.32
N TRP A 311 8.47 12.82 -7.30
CA TRP A 311 9.14 14.12 -7.43
C TRP A 311 8.90 15.01 -6.21
N MET A 312 7.67 15.01 -5.70
CA MET A 312 7.30 15.76 -4.50
C MET A 312 7.61 14.99 -3.21
N GLY A 313 7.87 13.68 -3.28
CA GLY A 313 8.12 12.82 -2.12
C GLY A 313 6.93 12.63 -1.17
N GLU A 314 5.78 13.25 -1.46
CA GLU A 314 4.59 13.19 -0.61
C GLU A 314 3.83 11.87 -0.78
N PRO A 315 3.40 11.22 0.33
CA PRO A 315 2.56 10.04 0.26
C PRO A 315 1.18 10.37 -0.33
N ILE A 316 0.64 9.51 -1.19
CA ILE A 316 -0.73 9.68 -1.71
C ILE A 316 -1.71 8.74 -1.00
N PRO A 317 -2.89 9.24 -0.59
CA PRO A 317 -3.90 8.40 0.04
C PRO A 317 -4.36 7.25 -0.85
N PHE A 318 -4.41 6.03 -0.29
CA PHE A 318 -4.92 4.87 -1.00
C PHE A 318 -6.37 5.01 -1.52
N PRO A 319 -7.27 5.77 -0.86
CA PRO A 319 -8.60 6.05 -1.41
C PRO A 319 -8.58 6.69 -2.81
N PHE A 320 -7.58 7.52 -3.12
CA PHE A 320 -7.40 8.07 -4.47
C PHE A 320 -7.20 6.94 -5.49
N PHE A 321 -6.33 5.97 -5.20
CA PHE A 321 -6.07 4.83 -6.08
C PHE A 321 -7.29 3.94 -6.28
N LEU A 322 -8.07 3.70 -5.22
CA LEU A 322 -9.34 2.97 -5.33
C LEU A 322 -10.32 3.69 -6.27
N ALA A 323 -10.42 5.03 -6.15
CA ALA A 323 -11.27 5.83 -7.02
C ALA A 323 -10.77 5.86 -8.47
N LEU A 324 -9.45 6.01 -8.70
CA LEU A 324 -8.85 5.96 -10.03
C LEU A 324 -9.07 4.59 -10.69
N GLY A 325 -8.86 3.50 -9.95
CA GLY A 325 -9.12 2.14 -10.42
C GLY A 325 -10.58 1.93 -10.83
N ASP A 326 -11.54 2.45 -10.06
CA ASP A 326 -12.97 2.40 -10.41
C ASP A 326 -13.29 3.22 -11.67
N ILE A 327 -12.75 4.43 -11.81
CA ILE A 327 -12.92 5.26 -13.03
C ILE A 327 -12.43 4.49 -14.26
N LEU A 328 -11.23 3.91 -14.20
CA LEU A 328 -10.64 3.16 -15.31
C LEU A 328 -11.44 1.89 -15.64
N LEU A 329 -11.89 1.14 -14.63
CA LEU A 329 -12.74 -0.03 -14.83
C LEU A 329 -14.09 0.33 -15.45
N ASN A 330 -14.66 1.49 -15.14
CA ASN A 330 -15.91 1.97 -15.71
C ASN A 330 -15.74 2.48 -17.14
N LEU A 331 -14.68 3.23 -17.44
CA LEU A 331 -14.37 3.72 -18.78
C LEU A 331 -14.33 2.57 -19.79
N HIS A 332 -13.58 1.50 -19.48
CA HIS A 332 -13.42 0.33 -20.36
C HIS A 332 -14.61 -0.63 -20.40
N LYS A 333 -15.73 -0.31 -19.72
CA LYS A 333 -17.03 -0.99 -19.97
C LYS A 333 -17.71 -0.44 -21.22
N HIS A 334 -17.46 0.83 -21.56
CA HIS A 334 -18.18 1.56 -22.58
C HIS A 334 -17.30 1.91 -23.79
N GLU A 335 -16.00 2.08 -23.56
CA GLU A 335 -15.03 2.41 -24.60
C GLU A 335 -13.99 1.29 -24.79
N LYS A 336 -13.47 1.17 -26.00
CA LYS A 336 -12.36 0.27 -26.28
C LYS A 336 -11.04 0.95 -25.88
N PRO A 337 -10.14 0.27 -25.16
CA PRO A 337 -8.81 0.81 -24.89
C PRO A 337 -8.06 1.06 -26.19
N ALA A 338 -7.30 2.16 -26.27
CA ALA A 338 -6.40 2.42 -27.39
C ALA A 338 -5.31 1.34 -27.48
N ASP A 339 -4.81 0.87 -26.33
CA ASP A 339 -3.95 -0.30 -26.21
C ASP A 339 -4.64 -1.43 -25.42
N PRO A 340 -5.25 -2.41 -26.11
CA PRO A 340 -5.87 -3.57 -25.47
C PRO A 340 -4.90 -4.46 -24.68
N LYS A 341 -3.61 -4.50 -25.06
CA LYS A 341 -2.60 -5.31 -24.35
C LYS A 341 -2.25 -4.66 -23.01
N LEU A 342 -2.00 -3.35 -23.03
CA LEU A 342 -1.78 -2.55 -21.81
C LEU A 342 -2.97 -2.72 -20.85
N TRP A 343 -4.19 -2.52 -21.36
CA TRP A 343 -5.39 -2.67 -20.53
C TRP A 343 -5.56 -4.08 -19.97
N LYS A 344 -5.31 -5.13 -20.77
CA LYS A 344 -5.38 -6.52 -20.28
C LYS A 344 -4.44 -6.73 -19.08
N LYS A 345 -3.20 -6.23 -19.16
CA LYS A 345 -2.23 -6.31 -18.05
C LYS A 345 -2.72 -5.53 -16.83
N LEU A 346 -3.08 -4.26 -17.03
CA LEU A 346 -3.51 -3.36 -15.95
C LEU A 346 -4.77 -3.87 -15.25
N LYS A 347 -5.79 -4.29 -16.01
CA LYS A 347 -7.08 -4.75 -15.48
C LYS A 347 -6.92 -5.85 -14.42
N HIS A 348 -6.04 -6.82 -14.65
CA HIS A 348 -5.80 -7.90 -13.69
C HIS A 348 -5.12 -7.42 -12.41
N LYS A 349 -4.34 -6.34 -12.48
CA LYS A 349 -3.69 -5.73 -11.31
C LYS A 349 -4.68 -4.93 -10.46
N LEU A 350 -5.76 -4.42 -11.05
CA LEU A 350 -6.84 -3.70 -10.35
C LEU A 350 -7.80 -4.61 -9.55
N ASP A 351 -7.67 -5.94 -9.66
CA ASP A 351 -8.59 -6.87 -8.99
C ASP A 351 -8.58 -6.73 -7.46
N LEU A 352 -7.43 -6.43 -6.84
CA LEU A 352 -7.34 -6.22 -5.39
C LEU A 352 -8.13 -4.97 -4.99
N TRP A 353 -7.96 -3.88 -5.72
CA TRP A 353 -8.65 -2.62 -5.45
C TRP A 353 -10.16 -2.74 -5.64
N LYS A 354 -10.58 -3.47 -6.68
CA LYS A 354 -11.97 -3.82 -6.90
C LYS A 354 -12.54 -4.65 -5.74
N PHE A 355 -11.80 -5.63 -5.25
CA PHE A 355 -12.20 -6.44 -4.10
C PHE A 355 -12.37 -5.57 -2.84
N ILE A 356 -11.40 -4.69 -2.55
CA ILE A 356 -11.44 -3.78 -1.40
C ILE A 356 -12.64 -2.84 -1.50
N ALA A 357 -12.86 -2.19 -2.65
CA ALA A 357 -13.98 -1.28 -2.87
C ALA A 357 -15.33 -1.98 -2.65
N ARG A 358 -15.51 -3.18 -3.24
CA ARG A 358 -16.73 -3.99 -3.03
C ARG A 358 -16.94 -4.36 -1.56
N LYS A 359 -15.87 -4.78 -0.86
CA LYS A 359 -15.97 -5.15 0.56
C LYS A 359 -16.46 -3.97 1.38
N LYS A 360 -15.92 -2.77 1.14
CA LYS A 360 -16.37 -1.53 1.81
C LYS A 360 -17.84 -1.21 1.55
N GLU A 361 -18.31 -1.38 0.31
CA GLU A 361 -19.72 -1.19 -0.04
C GLU A 361 -20.63 -2.17 0.72
N LEU A 362 -20.23 -3.43 0.81
CA LEU A 362 -20.97 -4.47 1.55
C LEU A 362 -20.99 -4.21 3.06
N GLU A 363 -19.85 -3.80 3.64
CA GLU A 363 -19.76 -3.42 5.05
C GLU A 363 -20.69 -2.24 5.35
N THR A 364 -20.71 -1.22 4.48
CA THR A 364 -21.61 -0.07 4.61
C THR A 364 -23.07 -0.49 4.50
N ALA A 365 -23.42 -1.31 3.51
CA ALA A 365 -24.80 -1.76 3.26
C ALA A 365 -25.36 -2.66 4.36
N THR A 366 -24.49 -3.38 5.08
CA THR A 366 -24.91 -4.34 6.12
C THR A 366 -24.73 -3.82 7.55
N GLY A 367 -24.40 -2.53 7.73
CA GLY A 367 -24.18 -1.95 9.06
C GLY A 367 -22.97 -2.54 9.78
N GLY A 368 -21.91 -2.86 9.03
CA GLY A 368 -20.64 -3.36 9.56
C GLY A 368 -20.58 -4.87 9.80
N THR A 369 -21.55 -5.67 9.32
CA THR A 369 -21.40 -7.13 9.41
C THR A 369 -20.31 -7.62 8.46
N GLU A 370 -19.24 -8.17 9.02
CA GLU A 370 -18.11 -8.73 8.29
C GLU A 370 -18.50 -10.01 7.55
N ARG A 371 -19.07 -9.85 6.35
CA ARG A 371 -19.43 -10.99 5.50
C ARG A 371 -18.86 -10.79 4.10
N LEU A 372 -17.96 -11.70 3.73
CA LEU A 372 -17.68 -11.99 2.34
C LEU A 372 -18.85 -12.80 1.78
N ASP A 373 -19.51 -12.27 0.74
CA ASP A 373 -20.46 -13.04 -0.03
C ASP A 373 -19.74 -14.08 -0.91
N ASN A 374 -20.51 -14.95 -1.58
CA ASN A 374 -19.94 -15.98 -2.46
C ASN A 374 -19.09 -15.42 -3.61
N VAL A 375 -19.31 -14.16 -4.01
CA VAL A 375 -18.52 -13.53 -5.07
C VAL A 375 -17.20 -13.03 -4.50
N GLY A 376 -17.21 -12.38 -3.33
CA GLY A 376 -16.03 -11.96 -2.59
C GLY A 376 -15.11 -13.14 -2.27
N VAL A 377 -15.65 -14.29 -1.88
CA VAL A 377 -14.85 -15.52 -1.68
C VAL A 377 -14.15 -15.96 -2.98
N LYS A 378 -14.81 -15.87 -4.15
CA LYS A 378 -14.20 -16.22 -5.45
C LYS A 378 -13.14 -15.21 -5.88
N GLU A 379 -13.40 -13.92 -5.67
CA GLU A 379 -12.45 -12.84 -5.96
C GLU A 379 -11.20 -13.00 -5.08
N LEU A 380 -11.38 -13.21 -3.77
CA LEU A 380 -10.29 -13.45 -2.83
C LEU A 380 -9.48 -14.70 -3.20
N ASN A 381 -10.14 -15.82 -3.50
CA ASN A 381 -9.44 -17.03 -3.95
C ASN A 381 -8.59 -16.78 -5.21
N SER A 382 -9.07 -15.95 -6.14
CA SER A 382 -8.33 -15.58 -7.36
C SER A 382 -7.14 -14.64 -7.10
N LEU A 383 -7.25 -13.77 -6.08
CA LEU A 383 -6.15 -12.91 -5.64
C LEU A 383 -5.06 -13.76 -4.97
N VAL A 384 -5.43 -14.59 -4.01
CA VAL A 384 -4.51 -15.50 -3.30
C VAL A 384 -3.79 -16.44 -4.26
N ALA A 385 -4.49 -16.95 -5.28
CA ALA A 385 -3.88 -17.85 -6.27
C ALA A 385 -2.75 -17.22 -7.10
N ARG A 386 -2.72 -15.88 -7.21
CA ARG A 386 -1.70 -15.14 -7.97
C ARG A 386 -0.63 -14.49 -7.10
N ALA A 387 -0.88 -14.37 -5.81
CA ALA A 387 0.05 -13.77 -4.87
C ALA A 387 1.21 -14.72 -4.51
N SER A 388 2.33 -14.10 -4.18
CA SER A 388 3.56 -14.70 -3.68
C SER A 388 3.51 -14.81 -2.15
N CYS A 389 4.00 -15.92 -1.62
CA CYS A 389 4.13 -16.14 -0.18
C CYS A 389 5.34 -17.05 0.09
N SER A 390 6.04 -16.82 1.20
CA SER A 390 7.21 -17.63 1.57
C SER A 390 6.82 -19.01 2.09
N PHE A 391 5.74 -19.10 2.87
CA PHE A 391 5.23 -20.38 3.39
C PHE A 391 3.92 -20.77 2.70
N PRO A 392 3.77 -22.01 2.21
CA PRO A 392 2.53 -22.44 1.55
C PRO A 392 1.28 -22.33 2.45
N GLN A 393 1.44 -22.41 3.78
CA GLN A 393 0.37 -22.22 4.76
C GLN A 393 -0.23 -20.80 4.73
N ASP A 394 0.55 -19.80 4.31
CA ASP A 394 0.12 -18.39 4.30
C ASP A 394 -1.04 -18.17 3.33
N ARG A 395 -1.21 -19.03 2.32
CA ARG A 395 -2.40 -19.06 1.44
C ARG A 395 -3.72 -19.20 2.20
N VAL A 396 -3.66 -19.62 3.46
CA VAL A 396 -4.76 -19.57 4.42
C VAL A 396 -4.47 -18.54 5.51
N TYR A 397 -3.33 -18.63 6.20
CA TYR A 397 -3.08 -17.82 7.39
C TYR A 397 -3.07 -16.31 7.13
N ALA A 398 -2.54 -15.86 5.99
CA ALA A 398 -2.43 -14.44 5.66
C ALA A 398 -3.76 -13.75 5.32
N ILE A 399 -4.85 -14.51 5.19
CA ILE A 399 -6.18 -13.99 4.87
C ILE A 399 -7.23 -14.30 5.96
N LEU A 400 -6.84 -14.99 7.04
CA LEU A 400 -7.80 -15.41 8.08
C LEU A 400 -8.55 -14.24 8.72
N GLY A 401 -7.93 -13.05 8.78
CA GLY A 401 -8.55 -11.83 9.31
C GLY A 401 -9.77 -11.36 8.51
N LEU A 402 -9.81 -11.70 7.22
CA LEU A 402 -10.90 -11.32 6.32
C LEU A 402 -12.17 -12.16 6.51
N PHE A 403 -12.11 -13.22 7.32
CA PHE A 403 -13.23 -14.09 7.62
C PHE A 403 -13.79 -13.86 9.03
N PRO A 404 -15.09 -14.10 9.25
CA PRO A 404 -15.70 -13.97 10.57
C PRO A 404 -15.08 -14.99 11.57
N PRO A 405 -15.14 -14.71 12.89
CA PRO A 405 -14.60 -15.58 13.94
C PRO A 405 -15.04 -17.05 13.87
N SER A 406 -16.26 -17.31 13.38
CA SER A 406 -16.79 -18.66 13.16
C SER A 406 -16.00 -19.49 12.14
N ILE A 407 -15.29 -18.84 11.21
CA ILE A 407 -14.46 -19.48 10.20
C ILE A 407 -13.00 -19.43 10.65
N SER A 408 -12.50 -18.25 11.03
CA SER A 408 -11.09 -18.09 11.41
C SER A 408 -10.73 -18.89 12.65
N GLY A 409 -11.61 -18.97 13.65
CA GLY A 409 -11.42 -19.79 14.85
C GLY A 409 -11.50 -21.30 14.63
N ALA A 410 -11.97 -21.76 13.46
CA ALA A 410 -11.98 -23.18 13.10
C ALA A 410 -10.64 -23.66 12.50
N VAL A 411 -9.73 -22.73 12.17
CA VAL A 411 -8.39 -23.03 11.65
C VAL A 411 -7.38 -22.85 12.77
N THR A 412 -6.57 -23.88 13.03
CA THR A 412 -5.47 -23.79 14.00
C THR A 412 -4.22 -23.28 13.30
N VAL A 413 -3.65 -22.16 13.76
CA VAL A 413 -2.41 -21.61 13.21
C VAL A 413 -1.21 -22.35 13.79
N ASP A 414 -0.60 -23.18 12.95
CA ASP A 414 0.56 -23.98 13.28
C ASP A 414 1.44 -24.19 12.03
N TYR A 415 2.62 -23.56 12.00
CA TYR A 415 3.57 -23.72 10.90
C TYR A 415 4.30 -25.06 10.92
N SER A 416 4.18 -25.86 11.98
CA SER A 416 4.70 -27.23 11.98
C SER A 416 3.81 -28.21 11.21
N GLN A 417 2.56 -27.81 10.92
CA GLN A 417 1.62 -28.61 10.15
C GLN A 417 1.87 -28.48 8.64
N ASP A 418 1.58 -29.57 7.93
CA ASP A 418 1.60 -29.61 6.47
C ASP A 418 0.53 -28.67 5.90
N ALA A 419 0.91 -27.87 4.90
CA ALA A 419 0.01 -26.89 4.28
C ALA A 419 -1.25 -27.51 3.65
N ALA A 420 -1.19 -28.77 3.21
CA ALA A 420 -2.36 -29.49 2.72
C ALA A 420 -3.39 -29.76 3.83
N VAL A 421 -2.94 -29.96 5.07
CA VAL A 421 -3.81 -30.10 6.25
C VAL A 421 -4.49 -28.78 6.55
N THR A 422 -3.73 -27.68 6.63
CA THR A 422 -4.27 -26.32 6.81
C THR A 422 -5.30 -25.98 5.73
N ALA A 423 -4.97 -26.24 4.47
CA ALA A 423 -5.88 -26.01 3.35
C ALA A 423 -7.14 -26.89 3.42
N ALA A 424 -7.03 -28.14 3.88
CA ALA A 424 -8.17 -29.03 4.06
C ALA A 424 -9.10 -28.57 5.17
N GLN A 425 -8.56 -28.14 6.33
CA GLN A 425 -9.32 -27.54 7.42
C GLN A 425 -10.10 -26.32 6.92
N PHE A 426 -9.42 -25.40 6.23
CA PHE A 426 -10.05 -24.18 5.72
C PHE A 426 -11.15 -24.47 4.68
N ARG A 427 -10.90 -25.41 3.75
CA ARG A 427 -11.92 -25.86 2.78
C ARG A 427 -13.17 -26.45 3.42
N SER A 428 -13.04 -27.08 4.59
CA SER A 428 -14.19 -27.66 5.29
C SER A 428 -15.16 -26.59 5.82
N VAL A 429 -14.67 -25.37 6.07
CA VAL A 429 -15.45 -24.24 6.60
C VAL A 429 -15.72 -23.14 5.57
N VAL A 430 -14.99 -23.12 4.44
CA VAL A 430 -15.21 -22.21 3.31
C VAL A 430 -15.47 -23.02 2.03
N PRO A 431 -16.73 -23.39 1.75
CA PRO A 431 -17.09 -24.12 0.54
C PRO A 431 -16.69 -23.34 -0.73
N GLY A 432 -16.06 -24.03 -1.68
CA GLY A 432 -15.61 -23.42 -2.95
C GLY A 432 -14.20 -22.84 -2.92
N TRP A 433 -13.49 -22.92 -1.79
CA TRP A 433 -12.08 -22.56 -1.71
C TRP A 433 -11.21 -23.59 -2.45
N ASN A 434 -10.52 -23.18 -3.50
CA ASN A 434 -9.77 -24.06 -4.41
C ASN A 434 -8.35 -23.55 -4.71
N CYS A 435 -7.69 -22.91 -3.73
CA CYS A 435 -6.31 -22.48 -3.86
C CYS A 435 -5.34 -23.67 -3.70
N ASN A 436 -5.25 -24.52 -4.74
CA ASN A 436 -4.35 -25.68 -4.80
C ASN A 436 -3.10 -25.42 -5.67
N ARG A 437 -2.87 -24.20 -6.16
CA ARG A 437 -1.61 -23.87 -6.85
C ARG A 437 -0.49 -23.74 -5.82
N LEU A 438 0.07 -24.89 -5.44
CA LEU A 438 1.24 -25.04 -4.57
C LEU A 438 2.57 -24.85 -5.32
N LYS A 439 2.56 -24.25 -6.52
CA LYS A 439 3.78 -23.94 -7.27
C LYS A 439 3.92 -22.42 -7.43
N PRO A 440 5.12 -21.86 -7.21
CA PRO A 440 5.44 -20.51 -7.68
C PRO A 440 5.17 -20.45 -9.19
N ARG A 441 4.63 -19.33 -9.67
CA ARG A 441 4.58 -19.05 -11.11
C ARG A 441 6.02 -18.92 -11.59
N SER A 442 6.40 -19.71 -12.60
CA SER A 442 7.53 -19.36 -13.45
C SER A 442 7.05 -18.34 -14.49
N ASP A 443 7.92 -17.41 -14.89
CA ASP A 443 7.63 -16.35 -15.87
C ASP A 443 7.14 -16.87 -17.24
N SER A 444 7.11 -18.20 -17.45
CA SER A 444 6.57 -18.88 -18.62
C SER A 444 5.04 -19.01 -18.65
N ASP A 445 4.34 -18.71 -17.56
CA ASP A 445 2.88 -18.95 -17.44
C ASP A 445 2.01 -17.75 -17.91
N ASP A 446 2.62 -16.71 -18.48
CA ASP A 446 1.95 -15.49 -18.95
C ASP A 446 1.90 -15.33 -20.49
N GLU A 447 1.98 -16.44 -21.25
CA GLU A 447 1.58 -16.46 -22.68
C GLU A 447 0.05 -16.55 -22.90
#